data_AF-A0A9X9A2D1-F1
#
_entry.id   AF-A0A9X9A2D1-F1
#
_cell.length_a   1.000
_cell.length_b   1.000
_cell.length_c   1.000
_cell.angle_alpha   90.00
_cell.angle_beta   90.00
_cell.angle_gamma   90.00
#
_symmetry.space_group_name_H-M   'P 1'
#
loop_
_entity.id
_entity.type
_entity.pdbx_description
1 polymer ?
#
loop_
_entity_poly.entity_id
_entity_poly.type
_entity_poly.pdbx_seq_one_letter_code
_entity_poly.pdbx_strand_id
1 'polypeptide(L)'
;SLWNSYKNEKNYLLWLNTINEFFLHIEIHSSDIWNKVSALYEETYFALIQGQYTLRQLNDIIPNLLANWLKVVNPSYAVFPSAAVLAWDEIFPSKIDSANIEHAENLLSHSINHVNGLEYSLHLFESITQWAQKQNIEIGHRFKWLVDELADLRTNRILVTGTSGNGKTTFINSILGENILEKSISNVVVLKNDAHIEINAITDSAITTTEDVSDYHNMMSQHHQTYRDRACVEFKLPCRFLNENKLTFVVTPGFNRNNDTRDEIFEYLNSVD
;
A
#
# COMPACT_ATOMS: atom_id res chain seq x y z
N SER A 1 -6.53 -24.76 -25.29
CA SER A 1 -7.61 -24.89 -24.28
C SER A 1 -8.78 -24.03 -24.71
N LEU A 2 -10.00 -24.34 -24.28
CA LEU A 2 -11.16 -23.45 -24.51
C LEU A 2 -10.89 -22.04 -23.98
N TRP A 3 -10.18 -21.93 -22.85
CA TRP A 3 -9.70 -20.67 -22.28
C TRP A 3 -9.00 -19.76 -23.29
N ASN A 4 -8.05 -20.30 -24.05
CA ASN A 4 -7.29 -19.52 -25.04
C ASN A 4 -8.11 -19.20 -26.30
N SER A 5 -9.09 -20.04 -26.64
CA SER A 5 -9.97 -19.82 -27.81
C SER A 5 -10.91 -18.63 -27.61
N TYR A 6 -11.34 -18.36 -26.38
CA TYR A 6 -12.25 -17.24 -26.09
C TYR A 6 -11.53 -15.91 -25.76
N LYS A 7 -10.22 -15.93 -25.47
CA LYS A 7 -9.45 -14.77 -24.96
C LYS A 7 -9.56 -13.50 -25.83
N ASN A 8 -9.66 -13.66 -27.16
CA ASN A 8 -9.74 -12.54 -28.10
C ASN A 8 -11.15 -12.35 -28.69
N GLU A 9 -12.15 -13.04 -28.15
CA GLU A 9 -13.51 -13.01 -28.66
C GLU A 9 -14.37 -11.97 -27.94
N LYS A 10 -15.38 -11.43 -28.64
CA LYS A 10 -16.32 -10.45 -28.06
C LYS A 10 -17.07 -10.99 -26.84
N ASN A 11 -17.24 -12.31 -26.77
CA ASN A 11 -17.97 -12.99 -25.71
C ASN A 11 -17.05 -13.47 -24.57
N TYR A 12 -15.81 -12.99 -24.48
CA TYR A 12 -14.85 -13.45 -23.48
C TYR A 12 -15.37 -13.32 -22.03
N LEU A 13 -15.95 -12.17 -21.67
CA LEU A 13 -16.49 -11.95 -20.32
C LEU A 13 -17.67 -12.89 -20.00
N LEU A 14 -18.54 -13.15 -20.97
CA LEU A 14 -19.65 -14.09 -20.82
C LEU A 14 -19.13 -15.51 -20.60
N TRP A 15 -18.12 -15.89 -21.38
CA TRP A 15 -17.46 -17.19 -21.25
C TRP A 15 -16.78 -17.32 -19.87
N LEU A 16 -16.08 -16.30 -19.40
CA LEU A 16 -15.47 -16.25 -18.07
C LEU A 16 -16.50 -16.42 -16.96
N ASN A 17 -17.63 -15.72 -17.05
CA ASN A 17 -18.69 -15.87 -16.07
C ASN A 17 -19.24 -17.31 -16.06
N THR A 18 -19.50 -17.86 -17.25
CA THR A 18 -20.04 -19.22 -17.40
C THR A 18 -19.09 -20.28 -16.84
N ILE A 19 -17.79 -20.20 -17.16
CA ILE A 19 -16.83 -21.19 -16.68
C ILE A 19 -16.62 -21.07 -15.18
N ASN A 20 -16.60 -19.85 -14.63
CA ASN A 20 -16.42 -19.64 -13.20
C ASN A 20 -17.62 -20.14 -12.38
N GLU A 21 -18.84 -19.87 -12.83
CA GLU A 21 -20.05 -20.43 -12.23
C GLU A 21 -20.04 -21.96 -12.24
N PHE A 22 -19.62 -22.57 -13.36
CA PHE A 22 -19.48 -24.02 -13.44
C PHE A 22 -18.40 -24.55 -12.47
N PHE A 23 -17.24 -23.90 -12.42
CA PHE A 23 -16.08 -24.36 -11.64
C PHE A 23 -16.27 -24.25 -10.12
N LEU A 24 -17.13 -23.33 -9.65
CA LEU A 24 -17.50 -23.23 -8.23
C LEU A 24 -18.03 -24.57 -7.68
N HIS A 25 -18.77 -25.31 -8.50
CA HIS A 25 -19.43 -26.56 -8.12
C HIS A 25 -18.52 -27.81 -8.25
N ILE A 26 -17.30 -27.66 -8.75
CA ILE A 26 -16.37 -28.79 -8.92
C ILE A 26 -15.63 -29.04 -7.60
N GLU A 27 -15.81 -30.19 -6.97
CA GLU A 27 -15.00 -30.55 -5.81
C GLU A 27 -13.57 -30.88 -6.26
N ILE A 28 -12.58 -30.29 -5.60
CA ILE A 28 -11.16 -30.54 -5.85
C ILE A 28 -10.60 -31.33 -4.68
N HIS A 29 -9.94 -32.45 -4.98
CA HIS A 29 -9.24 -33.21 -3.95
C HIS A 29 -7.89 -32.57 -3.65
N SER A 30 -7.50 -32.58 -2.37
CA SER A 30 -6.26 -31.98 -1.89
C SER A 30 -4.98 -32.62 -2.46
N SER A 31 -5.08 -33.79 -3.09
CA SER A 31 -3.98 -34.46 -3.78
C SER A 31 -3.72 -33.95 -5.20
N ASP A 32 -4.65 -33.20 -5.78
CA ASP A 32 -4.60 -32.83 -7.20
C ASP A 32 -3.80 -31.54 -7.41
N ILE A 33 -2.81 -31.60 -8.29
CA ILE A 33 -1.96 -30.44 -8.63
C ILE A 33 -2.56 -29.71 -9.83
N TRP A 34 -3.29 -28.62 -9.56
CA TRP A 34 -3.97 -27.80 -10.57
C TRP A 34 -3.14 -26.61 -11.08
N ASN A 35 -1.81 -26.70 -11.04
CA ASN A 35 -0.91 -25.59 -11.38
C ASN A 35 -1.20 -24.93 -12.74
N LYS A 36 -1.55 -25.71 -13.77
CA LYS A 36 -1.91 -25.17 -15.09
C LYS A 36 -3.20 -24.35 -15.07
N VAL A 37 -4.17 -24.76 -14.25
CA VAL A 37 -5.44 -24.04 -14.10
C VAL A 37 -5.25 -22.81 -13.22
N SER A 38 -4.48 -22.93 -12.14
CA SER A 38 -4.08 -21.78 -11.32
C SER A 38 -3.38 -20.70 -12.15
N ALA A 39 -2.47 -21.08 -13.05
CA ALA A 39 -1.82 -20.15 -13.98
C ALA A 39 -2.81 -19.45 -14.95
N LEU A 40 -3.83 -20.17 -15.44
CA LEU A 40 -4.87 -19.56 -16.29
C LEU A 40 -5.70 -18.52 -15.53
N TYR A 41 -6.03 -18.81 -14.27
CA TYR A 41 -6.72 -17.86 -13.39
C TYR A 41 -5.88 -16.62 -13.12
N GLU A 42 -4.60 -16.80 -12.80
CA GLU A 42 -3.64 -15.72 -12.59
C GLU A 42 -3.53 -14.82 -13.83
N GLU A 43 -3.22 -15.40 -15.00
CA GLU A 43 -3.09 -14.67 -16.26
C GLU A 43 -4.38 -13.90 -16.61
N THR A 44 -5.54 -14.51 -16.32
CA THR A 44 -6.84 -13.91 -16.60
C THR A 44 -7.14 -12.74 -15.68
N TYR A 45 -6.96 -12.91 -14.38
CA TYR A 45 -7.16 -11.85 -13.41
C TYR A 45 -6.38 -10.61 -13.82
N PHE A 46 -5.09 -10.78 -14.13
CA PHE A 46 -4.23 -9.67 -14.52
C PHE A 46 -4.65 -9.04 -15.85
N ALA A 47 -4.99 -9.84 -16.86
CA ALA A 47 -5.49 -9.30 -18.12
C ALA A 47 -6.77 -8.47 -17.94
N LEU A 48 -7.64 -8.84 -16.99
CA LEU A 48 -8.87 -8.11 -16.69
C LEU A 48 -8.58 -6.77 -15.99
N ILE A 49 -7.70 -6.76 -14.99
CA ILE A 49 -7.43 -5.55 -14.17
C ILE A 49 -6.45 -4.57 -14.85
N GLN A 50 -5.78 -4.94 -15.93
CA GLN A 50 -4.88 -4.08 -16.73
C GLN A 50 -5.60 -2.97 -17.54
N GLY A 51 -6.87 -2.70 -17.30
CA GLY A 51 -7.54 -1.47 -17.76
C GLY A 51 -8.30 -1.55 -19.08
N GLN A 52 -8.44 -2.75 -19.69
CA GLN A 52 -9.30 -2.93 -20.87
C GLN A 52 -10.79 -2.95 -20.53
N TYR A 53 -11.14 -3.14 -19.26
CA TYR A 53 -12.51 -3.22 -18.77
C TYR A 53 -12.72 -2.21 -17.64
N THR A 54 -13.94 -1.69 -17.54
CA THR A 54 -14.35 -0.85 -16.41
C THR A 54 -14.58 -1.70 -15.17
N LEU A 55 -14.35 -1.13 -13.97
CA LEU A 55 -14.65 -1.81 -12.69
C LEU A 55 -16.08 -2.35 -12.63
N ARG A 56 -17.05 -1.62 -13.19
CA ARG A 56 -18.45 -2.06 -13.28
C ARG A 56 -18.63 -3.34 -14.08
N GLN A 57 -17.86 -3.54 -15.15
CA GLN A 57 -17.92 -4.78 -15.95
C GLN A 57 -17.26 -5.95 -15.23
N LEU A 58 -16.24 -5.67 -14.41
CA LEU A 58 -15.49 -6.69 -13.67
C LEU A 58 -16.17 -7.10 -12.36
N ASN A 59 -17.00 -6.22 -11.79
CA ASN A 59 -17.71 -6.41 -10.53
C ASN A 59 -18.41 -7.77 -10.37
N ASP A 60 -19.01 -8.28 -11.45
CA ASP A 60 -19.78 -9.52 -11.40
C ASP A 60 -18.95 -10.77 -11.80
N ILE A 61 -17.70 -10.59 -12.24
CA ILE A 61 -16.84 -11.67 -12.76
C ILE A 61 -15.72 -11.98 -11.78
N ILE A 62 -15.10 -10.94 -11.22
CA ILE A 62 -13.91 -11.08 -10.38
C ILE A 62 -14.16 -11.90 -9.11
N PRO A 63 -15.28 -11.76 -8.38
CA PRO A 63 -15.49 -12.54 -7.16
C PRO A 63 -15.40 -14.05 -7.37
N ASN A 64 -16.11 -14.58 -8.37
CA ASN A 64 -16.09 -16.01 -8.69
C ASN A 64 -14.75 -16.44 -9.30
N LEU A 65 -14.10 -15.55 -10.06
CA LEU A 65 -12.76 -15.80 -10.59
C LEU A 65 -11.75 -15.98 -9.46
N LEU A 66 -11.75 -15.09 -8.47
CA LEU A 66 -10.85 -15.12 -7.33
C LEU A 66 -11.15 -16.30 -6.40
N ALA A 67 -12.43 -16.60 -6.14
CA ALA A 67 -12.82 -17.78 -5.35
C ALA A 67 -12.30 -19.08 -5.99
N ASN A 68 -12.47 -19.22 -7.32
CA ASN A 68 -11.94 -20.38 -8.04
C ASN A 68 -10.41 -20.40 -8.09
N TRP A 69 -9.75 -19.25 -8.21
CA TRP A 69 -8.29 -19.17 -8.18
C TRP A 69 -7.74 -19.61 -6.82
N LEU A 70 -8.33 -19.12 -5.72
CA LEU A 70 -7.99 -19.48 -4.35
C LEU A 70 -8.20 -20.98 -4.09
N LYS A 71 -9.24 -21.57 -4.69
CA LYS A 71 -9.55 -22.99 -4.59
C LYS A 71 -8.53 -23.91 -5.28
N VAL A 72 -7.90 -23.45 -6.37
CA VAL A 72 -6.96 -24.28 -7.18
C VAL A 72 -5.48 -24.01 -6.91
N VAL A 73 -5.17 -22.90 -6.23
CA VAL A 73 -3.78 -22.50 -6.01
C VAL A 73 -3.10 -23.48 -5.06
N ASN A 74 -1.84 -23.80 -5.35
CA ASN A 74 -1.01 -24.51 -4.40
C ASN A 74 -0.77 -23.60 -3.18
N PRO A 75 -0.94 -24.09 -1.94
CA PRO A 75 -0.74 -23.28 -0.73
C PRO A 75 0.60 -22.52 -0.69
N SER A 76 1.68 -23.09 -1.25
CA SER A 76 3.00 -22.43 -1.33
C SER A 76 3.03 -21.16 -2.21
N TYR A 77 2.03 -20.97 -3.08
CA TYR A 77 1.88 -19.80 -3.96
C TYR A 77 0.56 -19.04 -3.71
N ALA A 78 -0.14 -19.35 -2.61
CA ALA A 78 -1.47 -18.80 -2.30
C ALA A 78 -1.48 -17.31 -1.95
N VAL A 79 -0.30 -16.74 -1.69
CA VAL A 79 -0.15 -15.35 -1.24
C VAL A 79 -0.82 -14.33 -2.17
N PHE A 80 -0.62 -14.47 -3.48
CA PHE A 80 -1.20 -13.57 -4.48
C PHE A 80 -2.72 -13.68 -4.61
N PRO A 81 -3.32 -14.88 -4.82
CA PRO A 81 -4.77 -15.00 -4.83
C PRO A 81 -5.42 -14.59 -3.51
N SER A 82 -4.80 -14.89 -2.36
CA SER A 82 -5.31 -14.42 -1.07
C SER A 82 -5.31 -12.90 -0.97
N ALA A 83 -4.20 -12.24 -1.31
CA ALA A 83 -4.12 -10.78 -1.31
C ALA A 83 -5.13 -10.15 -2.29
N ALA A 84 -5.32 -10.75 -3.47
CA ALA A 84 -6.28 -10.29 -4.46
C ALA A 84 -7.74 -10.41 -3.97
N VAL A 85 -8.08 -11.50 -3.25
CA VAL A 85 -9.39 -11.67 -2.59
C VAL A 85 -9.63 -10.57 -1.58
N LEU A 86 -8.68 -10.33 -0.67
CA LEU A 86 -8.82 -9.31 0.37
C LEU A 86 -8.93 -7.89 -0.22
N ALA A 87 -8.06 -7.56 -1.18
CA ALA A 87 -8.09 -6.26 -1.84
C ALA A 87 -9.42 -6.03 -2.61
N TRP A 88 -10.00 -7.08 -3.20
CA TRP A 88 -11.28 -6.94 -3.88
C TRP A 88 -12.44 -6.76 -2.90
N ASP A 89 -12.44 -7.46 -1.77
CA ASP A 89 -13.45 -7.30 -0.72
C ASP A 89 -13.37 -5.89 -0.08
N GLU A 90 -12.17 -5.33 0.07
CA GLU A 90 -12.00 -3.95 0.54
C GLU A 90 -12.64 -2.92 -0.40
N ILE A 91 -12.48 -3.09 -1.72
CA ILE A 91 -13.07 -2.18 -2.72
C ILE A 91 -14.57 -2.43 -2.90
N PHE A 92 -15.00 -3.70 -2.86
CA PHE A 92 -16.39 -4.12 -3.05
C PHE A 92 -16.84 -5.09 -1.95
N PRO A 93 -17.19 -4.57 -0.76
CA PRO A 93 -17.60 -5.42 0.36
C PRO A 93 -18.79 -6.29 0.00
N SER A 94 -18.86 -7.50 0.58
CA SER A 94 -19.97 -8.46 0.43
C SER A 94 -20.11 -9.13 -0.95
N LYS A 95 -19.15 -8.93 -1.85
CA LYS A 95 -19.13 -9.59 -3.17
C LYS A 95 -18.48 -10.97 -3.15
N ILE A 96 -17.59 -11.21 -2.19
CA ILE A 96 -16.95 -12.51 -1.97
C ILE A 96 -17.58 -13.14 -0.73
N ASP A 97 -17.85 -14.45 -0.80
CA ASP A 97 -18.40 -15.19 0.33
C ASP A 97 -17.44 -15.16 1.53
N SER A 98 -17.97 -15.02 2.75
CA SER A 98 -17.16 -14.90 3.96
C SER A 98 -16.25 -16.10 4.19
N ALA A 99 -16.63 -17.30 3.75
CA ALA A 99 -15.77 -18.48 3.89
C ALA A 99 -14.52 -18.38 2.99
N ASN A 100 -14.63 -17.75 1.81
CA ASN A 100 -13.48 -17.52 0.94
C ASN A 100 -12.57 -16.41 1.49
N ILE A 101 -13.14 -15.38 2.13
CA ILE A 101 -12.37 -14.33 2.82
C ILE A 101 -11.59 -14.96 3.98
N GLU A 102 -12.26 -15.70 4.86
CA GLU A 102 -11.62 -16.40 5.98
C GLU A 102 -10.57 -17.41 5.49
N HIS A 103 -10.82 -18.09 4.37
CA HIS A 103 -9.84 -18.99 3.77
C HIS A 103 -8.60 -18.24 3.25
N ALA A 104 -8.78 -17.09 2.62
CA ALA A 104 -7.68 -16.24 2.15
C ALA A 104 -6.83 -15.71 3.32
N GLU A 105 -7.48 -15.23 4.38
CA GLU A 105 -6.82 -14.81 5.64
C GLU A 105 -6.05 -15.96 6.27
N ASN A 106 -6.66 -17.16 6.33
CA ASN A 106 -6.01 -18.35 6.85
C ASN A 106 -4.80 -18.75 6.00
N LEU A 107 -4.88 -18.71 4.68
CA LEU A 107 -3.73 -19.03 3.81
C LEU A 107 -2.59 -18.03 4.02
N LEU A 108 -2.90 -16.74 4.19
CA LEU A 108 -1.91 -15.72 4.54
C LEU A 108 -1.34 -15.94 5.95
N SER A 109 -2.17 -16.27 6.94
CA SER A 109 -1.73 -16.50 8.32
C SER A 109 -0.92 -17.80 8.48
N HIS A 110 -1.21 -18.84 7.71
CA HIS A 110 -0.42 -20.07 7.71
C HIS A 110 0.95 -19.87 7.06
N SER A 111 1.07 -18.97 6.08
CA SER A 111 2.38 -18.51 5.61
C SER A 111 3.12 -17.64 6.66
N ILE A 112 2.39 -16.98 7.56
CA ILE A 112 2.96 -16.20 8.70
C ILE A 112 3.43 -17.13 9.84
N ASN A 113 2.75 -18.24 10.11
CA ASN A 113 3.05 -19.13 11.24
C ASN A 113 4.40 -19.87 11.17
N HIS A 114 5.18 -19.70 10.09
CA HIS A 114 6.51 -20.27 9.93
C HIS A 114 7.66 -19.23 9.88
N VAL A 115 7.38 -17.92 9.97
CA VAL A 115 8.39 -16.85 9.80
C VAL A 115 8.04 -15.63 10.66
N ASN A 116 9.04 -14.80 11.02
CA ASN A 116 8.83 -13.47 11.60
C ASN A 116 7.81 -12.67 10.75
N GLY A 117 6.67 -12.27 11.34
CA GLY A 117 5.56 -11.64 10.59
C GLY A 117 5.94 -10.37 9.81
N LEU A 118 6.96 -9.64 10.28
CA LEU A 118 7.55 -8.52 9.54
C LEU A 118 8.35 -8.98 8.33
N GLU A 119 9.18 -10.02 8.48
CA GLU A 119 9.94 -10.62 7.38
C GLU A 119 9.02 -11.18 6.29
N TYR A 120 7.91 -11.81 6.68
CA TYR A 120 6.89 -12.24 5.73
C TYR A 120 6.21 -11.06 5.02
N SER A 121 5.82 -10.02 5.76
CA SER A 121 5.20 -8.81 5.17
C SER A 121 6.15 -8.13 4.17
N LEU A 122 7.45 -8.07 4.48
CA LEU A 122 8.47 -7.56 3.57
C LEU A 122 8.64 -8.46 2.35
N HIS A 123 8.71 -9.78 2.54
CA HIS A 123 8.76 -10.73 1.42
C HIS A 123 7.52 -10.62 0.51
N LEU A 124 6.34 -10.42 1.10
CA LEU A 124 5.10 -10.18 0.36
C LEU A 124 5.19 -8.88 -0.45
N PHE A 125 5.59 -7.78 0.18
CA PHE A 125 5.80 -6.51 -0.50
C PHE A 125 6.83 -6.62 -1.64
N GLU A 126 7.95 -7.30 -1.42
CA GLU A 126 8.96 -7.56 -2.45
C GLU A 126 8.40 -8.41 -3.59
N SER A 127 7.63 -9.46 -3.28
CA SER A 127 6.98 -10.31 -4.28
C SER A 127 6.00 -9.52 -5.14
N ILE A 128 5.17 -8.67 -4.53
CA ILE A 128 4.25 -7.76 -5.23
C ILE A 128 5.03 -6.75 -6.07
N THR A 129 6.13 -6.21 -5.55
CA THR A 129 6.98 -5.24 -6.25
C THR A 129 7.65 -5.82 -7.48
N GLN A 130 8.27 -7.00 -7.35
CA GLN A 130 8.87 -7.72 -8.47
C GLN A 130 7.82 -8.10 -9.51
N TRP A 131 6.62 -8.50 -9.06
CA TRP A 131 5.52 -8.81 -9.96
C TRP A 131 5.05 -7.56 -10.73
N ALA A 132 4.82 -6.44 -10.05
CA ALA A 132 4.36 -5.19 -10.67
C ALA A 132 5.36 -4.71 -11.72
N GLN A 133 6.67 -4.76 -11.41
CA GLN A 133 7.74 -4.45 -12.36
C GLN A 133 7.69 -5.33 -13.62
N LYS A 134 7.46 -6.65 -13.47
CA LYS A 134 7.31 -7.56 -14.62
C LYS A 134 6.11 -7.21 -15.51
N GLN A 135 5.07 -6.59 -14.94
CA GLN A 135 3.88 -6.15 -15.66
C GLN A 135 3.95 -4.70 -16.14
N ASN A 136 5.10 -4.01 -15.98
CA ASN A 136 5.26 -2.57 -16.23
C ASN A 136 4.26 -1.71 -15.43
N ILE A 137 3.88 -2.16 -14.25
CA ILE A 137 3.08 -1.41 -13.28
C ILE A 137 4.05 -0.74 -12.31
N GLU A 138 4.02 0.58 -12.26
CA GLU A 138 4.82 1.36 -11.33
C GLU A 138 4.14 1.43 -9.96
N ILE A 139 4.89 1.08 -8.91
CA ILE A 139 4.44 1.24 -7.54
C ILE A 139 4.80 2.65 -7.09
N GLY A 140 3.85 3.36 -6.51
CA GLY A 140 4.05 4.73 -6.06
C GLY A 140 5.21 4.87 -5.09
N HIS A 141 6.05 5.89 -5.29
CA HIS A 141 7.26 6.11 -4.50
C HIS A 141 6.96 6.27 -2.99
N ARG A 142 5.87 6.97 -2.65
CA ARG A 142 5.41 7.16 -1.27
C ARG A 142 5.08 5.84 -0.58
N PHE A 143 4.40 4.91 -1.25
CA PHE A 143 4.07 3.61 -0.66
C PHE A 143 5.33 2.79 -0.40
N LYS A 144 6.26 2.77 -1.36
CA LYS A 144 7.55 2.10 -1.18
C LYS A 144 8.33 2.69 -0.01
N TRP A 145 8.42 4.01 0.05
CA TRP A 145 9.07 4.69 1.17
C TRP A 145 8.39 4.35 2.50
N LEU A 146 7.05 4.32 2.58
CA LEU A 146 6.33 3.96 3.80
C LEU A 146 6.64 2.52 4.27
N VAL A 147 6.79 1.57 3.33
CA VAL A 147 7.19 0.20 3.69
C VAL A 147 8.62 0.15 4.19
N ASP A 148 9.54 0.85 3.54
CA ASP A 148 10.94 0.99 3.99
C ASP A 148 11.00 1.62 5.39
N GLU A 149 10.11 2.58 5.65
CA GLU A 149 9.91 3.13 6.98
C GLU A 149 9.49 2.05 7.96
N LEU A 150 8.35 1.38 7.73
CA LEU A 150 7.82 0.35 8.64
C LEU A 150 8.83 -0.78 8.91
N ALA A 151 9.73 -1.06 7.98
CA ALA A 151 10.81 -2.03 8.12
C ALA A 151 11.91 -1.59 9.10
N ASP A 152 12.09 -0.28 9.32
CA ASP A 152 13.14 0.26 10.18
C ASP A 152 12.78 0.16 11.66
N LEU A 153 13.17 -0.95 12.28
CA LEU A 153 12.98 -1.23 13.71
C LEU A 153 14.03 -0.56 14.61
N ARG A 154 14.92 0.28 14.08
CA ARG A 154 16.01 0.89 14.87
C ARG A 154 15.56 2.14 15.63
N THR A 155 14.48 2.78 15.18
CA THR A 155 13.93 4.00 15.77
C THR A 155 12.47 3.83 16.12
N ASN A 156 12.03 4.44 17.21
CA ASN A 156 10.62 4.56 17.53
C ASN A 156 10.04 5.80 16.84
N ARG A 157 8.85 5.66 16.24
CA ARG A 157 8.14 6.75 15.57
C ARG A 157 7.08 7.33 16.48
N ILE A 158 7.12 8.65 16.67
CA ILE A 158 6.14 9.36 17.50
C ILE A 158 5.35 10.34 16.63
N LEU A 159 4.02 10.21 16.65
CA LEU A 159 3.11 11.13 15.98
C LEU A 159 2.94 12.41 16.81
N VAL A 160 3.19 13.54 16.17
CA VAL A 160 2.97 14.87 16.74
C VAL A 160 1.80 15.51 16.01
N THR A 161 0.62 15.40 16.62
CA THR A 161 -0.67 15.82 16.05
C THR A 161 -1.40 16.81 16.95
N GLY A 162 -2.37 17.56 16.41
CA GLY A 162 -3.16 18.55 17.15
C GLY A 162 -3.76 19.64 16.26
N THR A 163 -4.65 20.48 16.79
CA THR A 163 -5.29 21.54 16.01
C THR A 163 -4.31 22.62 15.57
N SER A 164 -4.68 23.37 14.53
CA SER A 164 -3.91 24.51 14.03
C SER A 164 -3.68 25.56 15.14
N GLY A 165 -2.46 26.08 15.23
CA GLY A 165 -2.09 27.11 16.20
C GLY A 165 -1.68 26.64 17.61
N ASN A 166 -1.72 25.33 17.91
CA ASN A 166 -1.39 24.80 19.25
C ASN A 166 0.12 24.68 19.57
N GLY A 167 1.00 25.32 18.80
CA GLY A 167 2.44 25.31 19.09
C GLY A 167 3.19 24.01 18.79
N LYS A 168 2.62 23.08 17.99
CA LYS A 168 3.29 21.84 17.55
C LYS A 168 4.67 22.12 16.94
N THR A 169 4.70 23.06 16.00
CA THR A 169 5.93 23.53 15.37
C THR A 169 6.93 24.05 16.40
N THR A 170 6.47 24.87 17.35
CA THR A 170 7.32 25.43 18.40
C THR A 170 7.92 24.33 19.28
N PHE A 171 7.12 23.32 19.64
CA PHE A 171 7.57 22.16 20.40
C PHE A 171 8.66 21.39 19.64
N ILE A 172 8.43 21.10 18.36
CA ILE A 172 9.40 20.38 17.53
C ILE A 172 10.70 21.17 17.33
N ASN A 173 10.61 22.44 16.95
CA ASN A 173 11.79 23.30 16.80
C ASN A 173 12.58 23.41 18.11
N SER A 174 11.91 23.42 19.27
CA SER A 174 12.60 23.42 20.57
C SER A 174 13.38 22.13 20.82
N ILE A 175 12.91 20.98 20.31
CA ILE A 175 13.63 19.71 20.42
C ILE A 175 14.78 19.63 19.43
N LEU A 176 14.57 20.10 18.19
CA LEU A 176 15.61 20.12 17.16
C LEU A 176 16.74 21.11 17.49
N GLY A 177 16.46 22.14 18.28
CA GLY A 177 17.39 23.22 18.58
C GLY A 177 17.49 24.27 17.46
N GLU A 178 16.67 24.12 16.41
CA GLU A 178 16.67 24.93 15.20
C GLU A 178 15.23 25.27 14.76
N ASN A 179 15.04 26.42 14.12
CA ASN A 179 13.74 26.86 13.63
C ASN A 179 13.50 26.36 12.19
N ILE A 180 13.34 25.05 12.04
CA ILE A 180 13.21 24.39 10.74
C ILE A 180 11.76 24.39 10.25
N LEU A 181 10.83 24.06 11.13
CA LEU A 181 9.41 24.02 10.77
C LEU A 181 8.79 25.41 10.85
N GLU A 182 7.97 25.76 9.86
CA GLU A 182 7.16 26.98 9.87
C GLU A 182 5.94 26.89 10.79
N LYS A 183 5.40 28.04 11.19
CA LYS A 183 4.21 28.13 12.06
C LYS A 183 3.00 27.34 11.54
N SER A 184 2.90 27.14 10.22
CA SER A 184 1.88 26.32 9.59
C SER A 184 2.52 25.38 8.57
N ILE A 185 2.48 24.08 8.85
CA ILE A 185 2.81 23.05 7.88
C ILE A 185 1.53 22.59 7.15
N SER A 186 1.61 22.46 5.83
CA SER A 186 0.56 22.00 4.93
C SER A 186 0.64 20.50 4.65
N ASN A 187 1.84 19.93 4.80
CA ASN A 187 2.16 18.54 4.52
C ASN A 187 2.62 17.80 5.78
N VAL A 188 2.54 16.47 5.75
CA VAL A 188 3.16 15.62 6.78
C VAL A 188 4.68 15.74 6.66
N VAL A 189 5.35 15.96 7.79
CA VAL A 189 6.82 16.05 7.85
C VAL A 189 7.37 14.98 8.78
N VAL A 190 8.26 14.14 8.27
CA VAL A 190 8.97 13.09 9.02
C VAL A 190 10.39 13.54 9.31
N LEU A 191 10.70 13.78 10.57
CA LEU A 191 11.99 14.28 11.05
C LEU A 191 12.84 13.15 11.60
N LYS A 192 14.08 13.05 11.12
CA LYS A 192 15.02 12.00 11.47
C LYS A 192 16.42 12.55 11.74
N ASN A 193 17.16 11.82 12.56
CA ASN A 193 18.58 12.05 12.69
C ASN A 193 19.36 11.46 11.51
N ASP A 194 20.25 12.24 10.94
CA ASP A 194 21.26 11.79 9.96
C ASP A 194 22.57 12.58 10.13
N ALA A 195 23.66 12.13 9.50
CA ALA A 195 24.95 12.85 9.53
C ALA A 195 24.93 14.13 8.68
N HIS A 196 24.06 14.20 7.68
CA HIS A 196 23.94 15.34 6.78
C HIS A 196 22.49 15.82 6.70
N ILE A 197 22.31 17.08 6.26
CA ILE A 197 20.98 17.61 5.97
C ILE A 197 20.55 17.06 4.61
N GLU A 198 19.41 16.37 4.57
CA GLU A 198 18.80 15.84 3.35
C GLU A 198 17.30 15.97 3.49
N ILE A 199 16.66 16.62 2.52
CA ILE A 199 15.22 16.89 2.53
C ILE A 199 14.62 16.26 1.28
N ASN A 200 13.71 15.32 1.48
CA ASN A 200 13.04 14.57 0.43
C ASN A 200 11.55 14.91 0.43
N ALA A 201 11.06 15.51 -0.65
CA ALA A 201 9.62 15.61 -0.92
C ALA A 201 9.19 14.42 -1.76
N ILE A 202 8.29 13.61 -1.21
CA ILE A 202 7.91 12.27 -1.68
C ILE A 202 6.44 12.28 -2.07
N THR A 203 6.16 12.09 -3.36
CA THR A 203 4.81 11.87 -3.89
C THR A 203 4.67 10.43 -4.39
N ASP A 204 3.51 10.04 -4.91
CA ASP A 204 3.38 8.74 -5.58
C ASP A 204 4.20 8.70 -6.89
N SER A 205 4.44 9.85 -7.54
CA SER A 205 5.06 9.94 -8.87
C SER A 205 6.57 10.25 -8.86
N ALA A 206 7.10 10.89 -7.81
CA ALA A 206 8.51 11.25 -7.76
C ALA A 206 9.01 11.43 -6.32
N ILE A 207 10.33 11.35 -6.17
CA ILE A 207 11.07 11.81 -5.00
C ILE A 207 11.97 12.96 -5.46
N THR A 208 11.83 14.11 -4.81
CA THR A 208 12.67 15.29 -5.06
C THR A 208 13.51 15.58 -3.83
N THR A 209 14.83 15.63 -4.00
CA THR A 209 15.81 15.80 -2.92
C THR A 209 16.46 17.17 -2.99
N THR A 210 16.63 17.82 -1.84
CA THR A 210 17.44 19.04 -1.68
C THR A 210 18.20 19.00 -0.35
N GLU A 211 19.33 19.70 -0.31
CA GLU A 211 20.12 19.92 0.92
C GLU A 211 19.88 21.33 1.49
N ASP A 212 19.17 22.20 0.75
CA ASP A 212 18.91 23.59 1.14
C ASP A 212 17.54 23.74 1.83
N VAL A 213 17.57 24.19 3.08
CA VAL A 213 16.37 24.48 3.89
C VAL A 213 15.50 25.58 3.24
N SER A 214 16.12 26.49 2.48
CA SER A 214 15.41 27.55 1.74
C SER A 214 14.52 26.96 0.64
N ASP A 215 14.98 25.90 -0.02
CA ASP A 215 14.23 25.20 -1.07
C ASP A 215 13.07 24.40 -0.48
N TYR A 216 13.21 23.87 0.74
CA TYR A 216 12.11 23.26 1.47
C TYR A 216 10.91 24.21 1.65
N HIS A 217 11.15 25.47 1.97
CA HIS A 217 10.08 26.47 2.09
C HIS A 217 9.35 26.70 0.75
N ASN A 218 10.08 26.65 -0.36
CA ASN A 218 9.51 26.75 -1.72
C ASN A 218 8.71 25.49 -2.10
N MET A 219 9.15 24.32 -1.66
CA MET A 219 8.42 23.05 -1.85
C MET A 219 7.10 23.02 -1.05
N MET A 220 7.09 23.59 0.15
CA MET A 220 5.94 23.58 1.08
C MET A 220 4.85 24.61 0.78
N SER A 221 5.16 25.64 -0.01
CA SER A 221 4.27 26.77 -0.33
C SER A 221 3.37 26.55 -1.56
N GLN A 222 3.41 25.37 -2.20
CA GLN A 222 2.51 25.03 -3.31
C GLN A 222 1.09 24.69 -2.81
N HIS A 223 0.29 25.73 -2.58
CA HIS A 223 -1.04 25.66 -1.95
C HIS A 223 -2.18 25.03 -2.80
N HIS A 224 -1.91 24.54 -4.01
CA HIS A 224 -2.94 24.05 -4.94
C HIS A 224 -2.59 22.67 -5.53
N GLN A 225 -2.50 21.68 -4.67
CA GLN A 225 -2.31 20.28 -5.09
C GLN A 225 -3.52 19.44 -4.66
N THR A 226 -3.97 18.57 -5.56
CA THR A 226 -4.91 17.48 -5.28
C THR A 226 -4.30 16.55 -4.21
N TYR A 227 -5.12 15.84 -3.42
CA TYR A 227 -4.64 14.99 -2.31
C TYR A 227 -3.50 14.04 -2.71
N ARG A 228 -3.60 13.41 -3.89
CA ARG A 228 -2.57 12.49 -4.43
C ARG A 228 -1.24 13.17 -4.79
N ASP A 229 -1.24 14.49 -4.93
CA ASP A 229 -0.05 15.25 -5.30
C ASP A 229 0.63 15.90 -4.09
N ARG A 230 0.01 15.84 -2.89
CA ARG A 230 0.65 16.34 -1.67
C ARG A 230 1.83 15.46 -1.29
N ALA A 231 3.00 16.08 -1.23
CA ALA A 231 4.20 15.39 -0.81
C ALA A 231 4.17 15.07 0.69
N CYS A 232 4.62 13.87 1.06
CA CYS A 232 5.20 13.64 2.38
C CYS A 232 6.62 14.20 2.37
N VAL A 233 7.01 14.97 3.39
CA VAL A 233 8.38 15.49 3.46
C VAL A 233 9.16 14.70 4.50
N GLU A 234 10.20 14.00 4.06
CA GLU A 234 11.21 13.47 4.95
C GLU A 234 12.32 14.51 5.10
N PHE A 235 12.66 14.85 6.34
CA PHE A 235 13.68 15.83 6.69
C PHE A 235 14.70 15.17 7.62
N LYS A 236 15.87 14.89 7.06
CA LYS A 236 17.02 14.33 7.78
C LYS A 236 17.96 15.45 8.16
N LEU A 237 18.43 15.44 9.40
CA LEU A 237 19.41 16.41 9.88
C LEU A 237 20.22 15.85 11.07
N PRO A 238 21.40 16.41 11.35
CA PRO A 238 22.11 16.12 12.59
C PRO A 238 21.31 16.56 13.81
N CYS A 239 20.70 15.61 14.52
CA CYS A 239 19.93 15.88 15.72
C CYS A 239 20.28 14.90 16.84
N ARG A 240 21.10 15.38 17.78
CA ARG A 240 21.57 14.59 18.92
C ARG A 240 20.41 13.98 19.73
N PHE A 241 19.35 14.74 19.96
CA PHE A 241 18.20 14.27 20.73
C PHE A 241 17.51 13.08 20.05
N LEU A 242 17.25 13.16 18.74
CA LEU A 242 16.64 12.08 17.98
C LEU A 242 17.55 10.84 17.96
N ASN A 243 18.87 11.02 17.80
CA ASN A 243 19.82 9.90 17.81
C ASN A 243 19.90 9.19 19.17
N GLU A 244 20.10 9.94 20.26
CA GLU A 244 20.29 9.37 21.60
C GLU A 244 19.03 8.63 22.09
N ASN A 245 17.85 9.12 21.72
CA ASN A 245 16.58 8.52 22.11
C ASN A 245 16.04 7.54 21.05
N LYS A 246 16.73 7.37 19.92
CA LYS A 246 16.30 6.55 18.78
C LYS A 246 14.89 6.92 18.33
N LEU A 247 14.65 8.20 18.07
CA LEU A 247 13.34 8.74 17.73
C LEU A 247 13.29 9.24 16.29
N THR A 248 12.12 9.06 15.70
CA THR A 248 11.67 9.70 14.46
C THR A 248 10.36 10.40 14.76
N PHE A 249 10.22 11.68 14.39
CA PHE A 249 8.95 12.38 14.57
C PHE A 249 8.16 12.43 13.28
N VAL A 250 6.89 12.06 13.35
CA VAL A 250 5.92 12.25 12.27
C VAL A 250 5.03 13.41 12.67
N VAL A 251 5.18 14.56 12.03
CA VAL A 251 4.45 15.78 12.36
C VAL A 251 3.36 16.00 11.34
N THR A 252 2.10 16.08 11.80
CA THR A 252 0.95 16.26 10.92
C THR A 252 0.52 17.72 10.81
N PRO A 253 -0.07 18.12 9.67
CA PRO A 253 -0.77 19.39 9.54
C PRO A 253 -1.80 19.59 10.64
N GLY A 254 -2.05 20.85 10.99
CA GLY A 254 -3.13 21.17 11.91
C GLY A 254 -4.50 20.83 11.32
N PHE A 255 -5.25 19.97 11.99
CA PHE A 255 -6.64 19.70 11.61
C PHE A 255 -7.57 20.79 12.13
N ASN A 256 -8.54 21.16 11.30
CA ASN A 256 -9.66 22.05 11.67
C ASN A 256 -10.96 21.24 11.66
N ARG A 257 -11.91 21.57 12.55
CA ARG A 257 -13.21 20.88 12.67
C ARG A 257 -14.03 20.79 11.37
N ASN A 258 -13.68 21.59 10.36
CA ASN A 258 -14.40 21.70 9.09
C ASN A 258 -13.64 21.13 7.88
N ASN A 259 -12.45 20.54 8.06
CA ASN A 259 -11.66 19.98 6.94
C ASN A 259 -11.59 18.45 7.02
N ASP A 260 -11.79 17.80 5.87
CA ASP A 260 -11.61 16.35 5.61
C ASP A 260 -10.15 15.85 5.77
N THR A 261 -9.26 16.67 6.35
CA THR A 261 -7.86 16.31 6.70
C THR A 261 -7.73 15.15 7.69
N ARG A 262 -8.85 14.57 8.16
CA ARG A 262 -8.85 13.41 9.03
C ARG A 262 -8.32 12.19 8.29
N ASP A 263 -8.77 11.92 7.07
CA ASP A 263 -8.41 10.73 6.30
C ASP A 263 -6.92 10.68 5.95
N GLU A 264 -6.31 11.84 5.69
CA GLU A 264 -4.87 11.98 5.36
C GLU A 264 -3.95 11.58 6.53
N ILE A 265 -4.39 11.77 7.77
CA ILE A 265 -3.61 11.46 8.98
C ILE A 265 -3.65 9.95 9.27
N PHE A 266 -4.72 9.26 8.86
CA PHE A 266 -4.90 7.83 9.16
C PHE A 266 -3.93 6.94 8.39
N GLU A 267 -3.49 7.31 7.19
CA GLU A 267 -2.47 6.54 6.45
C GLU A 267 -1.14 6.46 7.21
N TYR A 268 -0.74 7.54 7.89
CA TYR A 268 0.51 7.58 8.65
C TYR A 268 0.38 7.02 10.07
N LEU A 269 -0.83 6.87 10.61
CA LEU A 269 -1.04 6.25 11.93
C LEU A 269 -0.52 4.81 11.97
N ASN A 270 -0.61 4.09 10.85
CA ASN A 270 -0.08 2.72 10.74
C ASN A 270 1.46 2.67 10.81
N SER A 271 2.12 3.83 10.68
CA SER A 271 3.59 3.97 10.75
C SER A 271 4.10 4.57 12.05
N VAL A 272 3.30 4.62 13.11
CA VAL A 272 3.69 5.19 14.40
C VAL A 272 3.54 4.15 15.51
N ASP A 273 4.44 4.17 16.50
CA ASP A 273 4.43 3.30 17.68
C ASP A 273 3.50 3.78 18.80
#